data_AF-A0A950X4B4-F1
#
_entry.id   AF-A0A950X4B4-F1
#
_cell.length_a   1.000
_cell.length_b   1.000
_cell.length_c   1.000
_cell.angle_alpha   90.00
_cell.angle_beta   90.00
_cell.angle_gamma   90.00
#
_symmetry.space_group_name_H-M   'P 1'
#
loop_
_entity.id
_entity.type
_entity.pdbx_description
1 polymer ?
#
loop_
_entity_poly.entity_id
_entity_poly.type
_entity_poly.pdbx_seq_one_letter_code
_entity_poly.pdbx_strand_id
1 'polypeptide(L)'
;MEHHLRTTHDRWNKGLLPALEIEPGDLVTFECFDSTGGQVQPGSTVDDFLKIDRSKIHTLTGPILIKGAKTGDAIRVEILDVQHHGWGWSSITPGLGFLPTRF
;
A
#
# COMPACT_ATOMS: atom_id res chain seq x y z
N MET A 1 -13.84 -17.66 4.85
CA MET A 1 -12.77 -18.25 4.02
C MET A 1 -11.52 -17.42 4.18
N GLU A 2 -10.33 -17.99 3.94
CA GLU A 2 -9.07 -17.26 4.02
C GLU A 2 -8.54 -16.96 2.63
N HIS A 3 -8.05 -15.73 2.43
CA HIS A 3 -7.50 -15.25 1.17
C HIS A 3 -6.13 -14.62 1.38
N HIS A 4 -5.32 -14.64 0.33
CA HIS A 4 -4.04 -13.95 0.28
C HIS A 4 -3.98 -13.03 -0.94
N LEU A 5 -3.66 -11.77 -0.73
CA LEU A 5 -3.68 -10.75 -1.78
C LEU A 5 -2.36 -9.98 -1.84
N ARG A 6 -1.81 -9.84 -3.05
CA ARG A 6 -0.59 -9.06 -3.33
C ARG A 6 -0.71 -8.10 -4.51
N THR A 7 -1.79 -8.18 -5.29
CA THR A 7 -2.00 -7.29 -6.45
C THR A 7 -2.09 -5.83 -6.01
N THR A 8 -1.43 -4.93 -6.74
CA THR A 8 -1.28 -3.53 -6.33
C THR A 8 -1.87 -2.53 -7.33
N HIS A 9 -2.21 -1.34 -6.83
CA HIS A 9 -2.53 -0.14 -7.59
C HIS A 9 -1.94 1.11 -6.91
N ASP A 10 -1.87 2.22 -7.63
CA ASP A 10 -1.21 3.47 -7.23
C ASP A 10 -2.19 4.65 -7.04
N ARG A 11 -3.48 4.41 -7.27
CA ARG A 11 -4.51 5.46 -7.32
C ARG A 11 -5.87 4.97 -6.85
N TRP A 12 -6.63 5.86 -6.21
CA TRP A 12 -8.04 5.61 -5.90
C TRP A 12 -8.91 5.92 -7.11
N ASN A 13 -9.47 4.88 -7.73
CA ASN A 13 -10.32 5.04 -8.89
C ASN A 13 -11.41 3.95 -8.91
N LYS A 14 -12.68 4.36 -8.97
CA LYS A 14 -13.85 3.45 -9.01
C LYS A 14 -13.88 2.52 -10.23
N GLY A 15 -13.14 2.84 -11.29
CA GLY A 15 -13.06 2.04 -12.51
C GLY A 15 -11.98 0.95 -12.48
N LEU A 16 -11.23 0.82 -11.39
CA LEU A 16 -10.30 -0.30 -11.22
C LEU A 16 -11.10 -1.59 -11.05
N LEU A 17 -10.66 -2.66 -11.72
CA LEU A 17 -11.20 -3.99 -11.48
C LEU A 17 -10.76 -4.47 -10.09
N PRO A 18 -11.61 -5.21 -9.37
CA PRO A 18 -11.23 -5.80 -8.11
C PRO A 18 -10.13 -6.84 -8.32
N ALA A 19 -9.11 -6.78 -7.48
CA ALA A 19 -8.06 -7.79 -7.43
C ALA A 19 -8.50 -9.06 -6.68
N LEU A 20 -9.51 -8.93 -5.82
CA LEU A 20 -10.13 -10.02 -5.06
C LEU A 20 -11.59 -9.67 -4.77
N GLU A 21 -12.45 -10.67 -4.82
CA GLU A 21 -13.85 -10.59 -4.39
C GLU A 21 -14.06 -11.49 -3.17
N ILE A 22 -14.67 -10.95 -2.11
CA ILE A 22 -14.86 -11.65 -0.83
C ILE A 22 -16.31 -11.55 -0.34
N GLU A 23 -16.69 -12.46 0.55
CA GLU A 23 -17.91 -12.36 1.35
C GLU A 23 -17.65 -11.59 2.67
N PRO A 24 -18.66 -10.93 3.26
CA PRO A 24 -18.54 -10.40 4.61
C PRO A 24 -18.12 -11.49 5.62
N GLY A 25 -17.09 -11.20 6.42
CA GLY A 25 -16.55 -12.13 7.41
C GLY A 25 -15.39 -13.01 6.92
N ASP A 26 -15.02 -12.93 5.64
CA ASP A 26 -13.80 -13.54 5.14
C ASP A 26 -12.54 -12.90 5.75
N LEU A 27 -11.50 -13.72 5.92
CA LEU A 27 -10.18 -13.28 6.36
C LEU A 27 -9.30 -13.03 5.14
N VAL A 28 -8.62 -11.88 5.11
CA VAL A 28 -7.70 -11.53 4.02
C VAL A 28 -6.35 -11.16 4.60
N THR A 29 -5.31 -11.87 4.18
CA THR A 29 -3.92 -11.48 4.39
C THR A 29 -3.46 -10.62 3.22
N PHE A 30 -3.04 -9.40 3.51
CA PHE A 30 -2.47 -8.48 2.53
C PHE A 30 -0.95 -8.57 2.59
N GLU A 31 -0.31 -9.02 1.51
CA GLU A 31 1.12 -8.87 1.30
C GLU A 31 1.36 -7.48 0.68
N CYS A 32 1.88 -6.57 1.50
CA CYS A 32 2.08 -5.17 1.13
C CYS A 32 3.56 -4.90 0.83
N PHE A 33 3.82 -4.16 -0.25
CA PHE A 33 5.12 -3.53 -0.46
C PHE A 33 5.23 -2.24 0.39
N ASP A 34 6.45 -1.72 0.54
CA ASP A 34 6.62 -0.35 1.04
C ASP A 34 5.98 0.67 0.08
N SER A 35 5.93 1.95 0.49
CA SER A 35 5.25 3.01 -0.26
C SER A 35 5.71 3.16 -1.72
N THR A 36 6.93 2.73 -2.03
CA THR A 36 7.51 2.79 -3.37
C THR A 36 7.22 1.58 -4.25
N GLY A 37 6.60 0.53 -3.69
CA GLY A 37 6.41 -0.73 -4.40
C GLY A 37 7.70 -1.55 -4.51
N GLY A 38 8.61 -1.44 -3.54
CA GLY A 38 9.87 -2.17 -3.54
C GLY A 38 10.98 -1.54 -4.39
N GLN A 39 10.89 -0.26 -4.73
CA GLN A 39 11.94 0.42 -5.49
C GLN A 39 13.15 0.77 -4.62
N VAL A 40 12.92 1.05 -3.33
CA VAL A 40 13.99 1.18 -2.33
C VAL A 40 14.25 -0.20 -1.74
N GLN A 41 15.52 -0.56 -1.58
CA GLN A 41 15.95 -1.87 -1.08
C GLN A 41 17.04 -1.69 -0.01
N PRO A 42 17.31 -2.73 0.81
CA PRO A 42 18.46 -2.72 1.70
C PRO A 42 19.75 -2.43 0.92
N GLY A 43 20.51 -1.42 1.37
CA GLY A 43 21.74 -0.97 0.71
C GLY A 43 21.55 0.06 -0.41
N SER A 44 20.31 0.48 -0.73
CA SER A 44 20.07 1.60 -1.65
C SER A 44 20.79 2.87 -1.16
N THR A 45 21.39 3.59 -2.10
CA THR A 45 22.04 4.89 -1.86
C THR A 45 21.07 6.05 -2.09
N VAL A 46 21.51 7.27 -1.78
CA VAL A 46 20.74 8.49 -2.10
C VAL A 46 20.51 8.61 -3.61
N ASP A 47 21.51 8.29 -4.42
CA ASP A 47 21.39 8.35 -5.89
C ASP A 47 20.37 7.35 -6.43
N ASP A 48 20.23 6.19 -5.79
CA ASP A 48 19.19 5.20 -6.14
C ASP A 48 17.81 5.70 -5.73
N PHE A 49 17.69 6.27 -4.52
CA PHE A 49 16.45 6.85 -4.03
C PHE A 49 15.94 7.99 -4.93
N LEU A 50 16.83 8.82 -5.47
CA LEU A 50 16.45 9.90 -6.39
C LEU A 50 15.94 9.41 -7.75
N LYS A 51 16.24 8.17 -8.13
CA LYS A 51 15.84 7.56 -9.42
C LYS A 51 14.52 6.80 -9.37
N ILE A 52 13.92 6.62 -8.19
CA ILE A 52 12.65 5.89 -8.08
C ILE A 52 11.56 6.58 -8.89
N ASP A 53 10.68 5.79 -9.47
CA ASP A 53 9.47 6.27 -10.13
C ASP A 53 8.43 6.69 -9.08
N ARG A 54 8.38 8.00 -8.82
CA ARG A 54 7.46 8.60 -7.86
C ARG A 54 5.99 8.54 -8.32
N SER A 55 5.71 8.28 -9.60
CA SER A 55 4.34 8.13 -10.09
C SER A 55 3.66 6.86 -9.56
N LYS A 56 4.46 5.89 -9.08
CA LYS A 56 3.98 4.63 -8.46
C LYS A 56 3.77 4.73 -6.95
N ILE A 57 4.06 5.88 -6.36
CA ILE A 57 3.83 6.15 -4.94
C ILE A 57 2.40 6.70 -4.78
N HIS A 58 1.54 6.15 -3.92
CA HIS A 58 1.78 5.05 -2.99
C HIS A 58 1.32 3.73 -3.60
N THR A 59 2.15 2.69 -3.50
CA THR A 59 1.75 1.33 -3.89
C THR A 59 0.80 0.73 -2.84
N LEU A 60 -0.45 0.47 -3.22
CA LEU A 60 -1.51 -0.06 -2.36
C LEU A 60 -1.92 -1.45 -2.82
N THR A 61 -2.09 -2.40 -1.90
CA THR A 61 -2.59 -3.75 -2.21
C THR A 61 -4.12 -3.75 -2.28
N GLY A 62 -4.70 -4.17 -3.41
CA GLY A 62 -6.14 -4.05 -3.66
C GLY A 62 -6.49 -3.82 -5.15
N PRO A 63 -7.71 -3.34 -5.44
CA PRO A 63 -8.84 -3.16 -4.51
C PRO A 63 -9.61 -4.46 -4.26
N ILE A 64 -10.32 -4.53 -3.14
CA ILE A 64 -11.21 -5.65 -2.80
C ILE A 64 -12.66 -5.27 -3.09
N LEU A 65 -13.39 -6.17 -3.75
CA LEU A 65 -14.84 -6.13 -3.83
C LEU A 65 -15.43 -6.95 -2.69
N ILE A 66 -16.31 -6.33 -1.89
CA ILE A 66 -17.06 -7.02 -0.83
C ILE A 66 -18.46 -7.26 -1.36
N LYS A 67 -18.85 -8.53 -1.49
CA LYS A 67 -20.19 -8.88 -2.01
C LYS A 67 -21.28 -8.29 -1.13
N GLY A 68 -22.29 -7.73 -1.79
CA GLY A 68 -23.46 -7.13 -1.14
C GLY A 68 -23.27 -5.73 -0.58
N ALA A 69 -22.03 -5.21 -0.47
CA ALA A 69 -21.78 -3.83 -0.02
C ALA A 69 -22.32 -2.79 -1.02
N LYS A 70 -22.98 -1.76 -0.53
CA LYS A 70 -23.61 -0.70 -1.33
C LYS A 70 -23.18 0.69 -0.86
N THR A 71 -23.37 1.69 -1.72
CA THR A 71 -23.17 3.10 -1.37
C THR A 71 -24.00 3.47 -0.15
N GLY A 72 -23.35 4.03 0.87
CA GLY A 72 -23.98 4.41 2.14
C GLY A 72 -23.73 3.40 3.27
N ASP A 73 -23.30 2.17 2.95
CA ASP A 73 -22.88 1.21 3.96
C ASP A 73 -21.53 1.61 4.57
N ALA A 74 -21.32 1.22 5.82
CA ALA A 74 -20.02 1.28 6.47
C ALA A 74 -19.33 -0.09 6.37
N ILE A 75 -18.06 -0.10 6.01
CA ILE A 75 -17.23 -1.30 6.06
C ILE A 75 -16.50 -1.33 7.39
N ARG A 76 -16.75 -2.36 8.21
CA ARG A 76 -15.92 -2.66 9.38
C ARG A 76 -14.77 -3.54 8.94
N VAL A 77 -13.55 -3.09 9.20
CA VAL A 77 -12.33 -3.88 9.05
C VAL A 77 -11.75 -4.12 10.43
N GLU A 78 -11.47 -5.36 10.77
CA GLU A 78 -10.77 -5.73 11.99
C GLU A 78 -9.35 -6.16 11.64
N ILE A 79 -8.36 -5.45 12.18
CA ILE A 79 -6.95 -5.77 11.97
C ILE A 79 -6.56 -6.78 13.05
N LEU A 80 -6.42 -8.05 12.66
CA LEU A 80 -6.13 -9.14 13.59
C LEU A 80 -4.64 -9.27 13.91
N ASP A 81 -3.78 -9.05 12.91
CA ASP A 81 -2.32 -9.12 13.05
C ASP A 81 -1.64 -8.18 12.04
N VAL A 82 -0.42 -7.76 12.37
CA VAL A 82 0.46 -7.00 11.47
C VAL A 82 1.88 -7.54 11.62
N GLN A 83 2.45 -7.98 10.51
CA GLN A 83 3.83 -8.45 10.45
C GLN A 83 4.64 -7.58 9.49
N HIS A 84 5.95 -7.53 9.73
CA HIS A 84 6.88 -6.78 8.89
C HIS A 84 7.92 -7.72 8.26
N HIS A 85 8.49 -7.29 7.13
CA HIS A 85 9.58 -8.01 6.46
C HIS A 85 10.96 -7.81 7.11
N GLY A 86 11.01 -7.23 8.33
CA GLY A 86 12.22 -7.15 9.16
C GLY A 86 13.14 -5.97 8.86
N TRP A 87 12.75 -5.08 7.94
CA TRP A 87 13.50 -3.90 7.58
C TRP A 87 12.56 -2.77 7.13
N GLY A 88 13.07 -1.55 7.11
CA GLY A 88 12.38 -0.36 6.59
C GLY A 88 13.37 0.76 6.32
N TRP A 89 12.88 1.86 5.76
CA TRP A 89 13.68 3.03 5.42
C TRP A 89 12.94 4.32 5.75
N SER A 90 13.71 5.39 5.93
CA SER A 90 13.21 6.76 6.06
C SER A 90 14.00 7.65 5.13
N SER A 91 13.36 8.69 4.59
CA SER A 91 14.05 9.69 3.80
C SER A 91 13.76 11.10 4.31
N ILE A 92 14.76 11.95 4.17
CA ILE A 92 14.63 13.39 4.34
C ILE A 92 14.91 13.98 2.96
N THR A 93 13.94 14.68 2.40
CA THR A 93 14.05 15.28 1.07
C THR A 93 14.03 16.80 1.23
N PRO A 94 15.07 17.53 0.76
CA PRO A 94 15.06 18.99 0.77
C PRO A 94 13.78 19.55 0.13
N GLY A 95 13.19 20.56 0.76
CA GLY A 95 11.92 21.15 0.31
C GLY A 95 10.66 20.35 0.64
N LEU A 96 10.75 19.18 1.28
CA LEU A 96 9.61 18.34 1.64
C LEU A 96 9.54 18.07 3.16
N GLY A 97 8.32 17.97 3.68
CA GLY A 97 8.07 17.63 5.08
C GLY A 97 8.06 18.85 6.02
N PHE A 98 8.16 18.60 7.32
CA PHE A 98 8.01 19.63 8.34
C PHE A 98 9.19 20.62 8.43
N LEU A 99 10.39 20.18 8.03
CA LEU A 99 11.63 20.99 8.08
C LEU A 99 12.24 21.19 6.68
N PRO A 100 11.52 21.85 5.75
CA PRO A 100 11.87 21.86 4.34
C PRO A 100 13.14 22.68 4.01
N THR A 101 13.61 23.53 4.92
CA THR A 101 14.76 24.43 4.72
C THR A 101 15.99 24.05 5.55
N ARG A 102 15.91 23.00 6.38
CA ARG A 102 17.00 22.61 7.29
C ARG A 102 17.95 21.57 6.68
N PHE A 103 17.47 20.81 5.70
CA PHE A 103 18.15 19.69 5.08
C PHE A 103 18.19 19.86 3.57
#